data_AF-A0A2E3RTY5-F1
#
_entry.id   AF-A0A2E3RTY5-F1
#
_cell.length_a   1.000
_cell.length_b   1.000
_cell.length_c   1.000
_cell.angle_alpha   90.00
_cell.angle_beta   90.00
_cell.angle_gamma   90.00
#
_symmetry.space_group_name_H-M   'P 1'
#
loop_
_entity.id
_entity.type
_entity.pdbx_description
1 polymer ?
#
loop_
_entity_poly.entity_id
_entity_poly.type
_entity_poly.pdbx_seq_one_letter_code
_entity_poly.pdbx_strand_id
1 'polypeptide(L)'
;MNFRLIRGCAADDVFDHFRSRTTEEGDPFDIENRFKCGLEPGPNTRDGQTLQVAEKTFVQDTADYGNAYHLVLRCAGGWAEAQEVAQRFALIVELKHQPGVRLHARLRERVRL
;
A
#
# COMPACT_ATOMS: atom_id res chain seq x y z
N MET A 1 -0.02 -8.58 12.26
CA MET A 1 -0.59 -8.30 10.93
C MET A 1 0.20 -7.18 10.28
N ASN A 2 0.34 -7.10 8.96
CA ASN A 2 0.98 -5.97 8.28
C ASN A 2 0.52 -5.87 6.82
N PHE A 3 0.73 -4.74 6.16
CA PHE A 3 0.41 -4.56 4.75
C PHE A 3 1.41 -3.69 3.98
N ARG A 4 1.47 -3.89 2.66
CA ARG A 4 2.31 -3.12 1.72
C ARG A 4 1.50 -2.76 0.50
N LEU A 5 1.79 -1.61 -0.09
CA LEU A 5 1.21 -1.19 -1.36
C LEU A 5 2.30 -1.21 -2.42
N ILE A 6 2.11 -2.02 -3.46
CA ILE A 6 2.99 -2.12 -4.62
C ILE A 6 2.27 -1.52 -5.83
N ARG A 7 3.01 -0.83 -6.70
CA ARG A 7 2.49 -0.31 -7.96
C ARG A 7 3.33 -0.78 -9.14
N GLY A 8 2.71 -0.94 -10.30
CA GLY A 8 3.43 -1.16 -11.56
C GLY A 8 4.00 -2.54 -11.81
N CYS A 9 3.87 -3.47 -10.86
CA CYS A 9 4.30 -4.85 -11.01
C CYS A 9 3.16 -5.73 -11.52
N ALA A 10 3.48 -6.85 -12.18
CA ALA A 10 2.50 -7.89 -12.48
C ALA A 10 2.01 -8.54 -11.18
N ALA A 11 0.75 -9.00 -11.17
CA ALA A 11 0.17 -9.64 -10.00
C ALA A 11 0.95 -10.91 -9.60
N ASP A 12 1.40 -11.69 -10.58
CA ASP A 12 2.17 -12.92 -10.38
C ASP A 12 3.52 -12.62 -9.73
N ASP A 13 4.23 -11.58 -10.19
CA ASP A 13 5.50 -11.14 -9.58
C ASP A 13 5.28 -10.72 -8.11
N VAL A 14 4.22 -9.97 -7.83
CA VAL A 14 3.89 -9.56 -6.46
C VAL A 14 3.56 -10.78 -5.60
N PHE A 15 2.77 -11.71 -6.12
CA PHE A 15 2.42 -12.94 -5.42
C PHE A 15 3.66 -13.78 -5.13
N ASP A 16 4.49 -14.04 -6.14
CA ASP A 16 5.71 -14.81 -5.99
C ASP A 16 6.67 -14.13 -5.02
N HIS A 17 6.82 -12.82 -5.04
CA HIS A 17 7.65 -12.12 -4.06
C HIS A 17 7.15 -12.33 -2.61
N PHE A 18 5.83 -12.20 -2.34
CA PHE A 18 5.30 -12.22 -0.97
C PHE A 18 4.77 -13.57 -0.47
N ARG A 19 4.68 -14.61 -1.31
CA ARG A 19 4.20 -15.93 -0.90
C ARG A 19 5.11 -16.56 0.16
N SER A 20 4.53 -17.44 0.98
CA SER A 20 5.32 -18.29 1.87
C SER A 20 6.26 -19.18 1.05
N ARG A 21 7.49 -19.31 1.54
CA ARG A 21 8.52 -20.20 0.99
C ARG A 21 9.00 -21.15 2.07
N THR A 22 9.46 -22.31 1.62
CA THR A 22 10.23 -23.25 2.43
C THR A 22 11.69 -22.79 2.49
N THR A 23 12.45 -23.32 3.46
CA THR A 23 13.88 -22.99 3.62
C THR A 23 14.73 -23.41 2.40
N GLU A 24 14.27 -24.38 1.61
CA GLU A 24 14.99 -24.92 0.45
C GLU A 24 14.83 -24.06 -0.82
N GLU A 25 13.77 -23.25 -0.92
CA GLU A 25 13.48 -22.42 -2.10
C GLU A 25 14.35 -21.16 -2.21
N GLY A 26 15.08 -20.80 -1.16
CA GLY A 26 15.92 -19.60 -1.11
C GLY A 26 15.12 -18.28 -0.99
N ASP A 27 15.84 -17.16 -1.09
CA ASP A 27 15.27 -15.83 -0.90
C ASP A 27 14.42 -15.38 -2.10
N PRO A 28 13.33 -14.62 -1.89
CA PRO A 28 12.61 -13.97 -2.97
C PRO A 28 13.51 -13.02 -3.77
N PHE A 29 13.25 -12.92 -5.07
CA PHE A 29 13.78 -11.79 -5.85
C PHE A 29 13.29 -10.48 -5.23
N ASP A 30 14.07 -9.40 -5.26
CA ASP A 30 13.63 -8.13 -4.68
C ASP A 30 12.75 -7.33 -5.66
N ILE A 31 11.72 -6.66 -5.13
CA ILE A 31 10.96 -5.65 -5.86
C ILE A 31 11.68 -4.31 -5.70
N GLU A 32 12.02 -3.65 -6.81
CA GLU A 32 12.70 -2.36 -6.75
C GLU A 32 11.93 -1.31 -5.94
N ASN A 33 12.64 -0.45 -5.21
CA ASN A 33 12.03 0.56 -4.32
C ASN A 33 11.09 1.53 -5.04
N ARG A 34 11.28 1.80 -6.33
CA ARG A 34 10.38 2.67 -7.13
C ARG A 34 8.95 2.15 -7.23
N PHE A 35 8.77 0.83 -7.11
CA PHE A 35 7.48 0.14 -7.15
C PHE A 35 6.86 -0.03 -5.76
N LYS A 36 7.66 0.10 -4.69
CA LYS A 36 7.18 0.08 -3.30
C LYS A 36 6.61 1.45 -2.96
N CYS A 37 5.29 1.54 -2.77
CA CYS A 37 4.67 2.77 -2.29
C CYS A 37 5.02 2.94 -0.80
N GLY A 38 5.94 3.87 -0.52
CA GLY A 38 6.35 4.21 0.86
C GLY A 38 5.21 4.88 1.63
N LEU A 39 4.33 4.04 2.18
CA LEU A 39 3.20 4.40 3.05
C LEU A 39 3.69 4.91 4.40
N GLU A 40 3.05 5.94 4.92
CA GLU A 40 3.31 6.49 6.25
C GLU A 40 2.08 6.39 7.15
N PRO A 41 2.18 5.93 8.41
CA PRO A 41 3.38 5.44 9.09
C PRO A 41 3.92 4.16 8.44
N GLY A 42 5.24 3.98 8.34
CA GLY A 42 5.87 2.83 7.69
C GLY A 42 5.54 1.44 8.29
N PRO A 43 5.82 0.35 7.54
CA PRO A 43 5.43 -1.01 7.95
C PRO A 43 6.04 -1.46 9.28
N ASN A 44 7.28 -1.07 9.58
CA ASN A 44 7.93 -1.43 10.85
C ASN A 44 7.30 -0.72 12.05
N THR A 45 6.79 0.50 11.85
CA THR A 45 6.13 1.30 12.89
C THR A 45 4.74 0.78 13.21
N ARG A 46 4.04 0.22 12.21
CA ARG A 46 2.70 -0.35 12.38
C ARG A 46 2.72 -1.79 12.92
N ASP A 47 3.88 -2.45 12.92
CA ASP A 47 3.98 -3.87 13.25
C ASP A 47 3.55 -4.14 14.70
N GLY A 48 2.90 -5.28 14.92
CA GLY A 48 2.35 -5.65 16.23
C GLY A 48 1.01 -4.97 16.60
N GLN A 49 0.54 -3.98 15.84
CA GLN A 49 -0.75 -3.34 16.08
C GLN A 49 -1.91 -4.11 15.42
N THR A 50 -3.06 -4.16 16.10
CA THR A 50 -4.29 -4.80 15.61
C THR A 50 -5.08 -3.92 14.64
N LEU A 51 -5.05 -2.60 14.84
CA LEU A 51 -5.59 -1.61 13.91
C LEU A 51 -4.44 -0.86 13.25
N GLN A 52 -4.39 -0.89 11.92
CA GLN A 52 -3.32 -0.25 11.16
C GLN A 52 -3.91 0.67 10.10
N VAL A 53 -3.39 1.89 10.03
CA VAL A 53 -3.72 2.89 9.03
C VAL A 53 -2.41 3.39 8.43
N ALA A 54 -2.40 3.65 7.13
CA ALA A 54 -1.30 4.31 6.47
C ALA A 54 -1.78 5.01 5.21
N GLU A 55 -1.10 6.09 4.84
CA GLU A 55 -1.42 6.91 3.70
C GLU A 55 -0.23 7.10 2.77
N LYS A 56 -0.52 7.37 1.50
CA LYS A 56 0.47 7.83 0.53
C LYS A 56 -0.12 8.95 -0.30
N THR A 57 0.52 10.11 -0.23
CA THR A 57 0.25 11.22 -1.15
C THR A 57 1.20 11.14 -2.33
N PHE A 58 0.64 11.13 -3.54
CA PHE A 58 1.40 11.19 -4.78
C PHE A 58 1.47 12.64 -5.25
N VAL A 59 2.69 13.15 -5.51
CA VAL A 59 2.94 14.56 -5.86
C VAL A 59 3.04 14.77 -7.38
N GLN A 60 3.22 13.69 -8.13
CA GLN A 60 3.36 13.69 -9.59
C GLN A 60 2.40 12.67 -10.19
N ASP A 61 2.13 12.82 -11.49
CA ASP A 61 1.40 11.81 -12.24
C ASP A 61 2.11 10.46 -12.11
N THR A 62 1.34 9.42 -11.83
CA THR A 62 1.86 8.08 -11.58
C THR A 62 1.75 7.17 -12.81
N ALA A 63 1.22 7.69 -13.92
CA ALA A 63 1.01 6.96 -15.17
C ALA A 63 2.27 6.22 -15.67
N ASP A 64 3.46 6.83 -15.52
CA ASP A 64 4.74 6.24 -15.94
C ASP A 64 5.16 5.00 -15.12
N TYR A 65 4.50 4.77 -13.98
CA TYR A 65 4.80 3.67 -13.07
C TYR A 65 3.77 2.54 -13.17
N GLY A 66 2.87 2.58 -14.15
CA GLY A 66 1.82 1.59 -14.36
C GLY A 66 0.51 1.90 -13.62
N ASN A 67 -0.58 1.33 -14.13
CA ASN A 67 -1.94 1.65 -13.68
C ASN A 67 -2.48 0.70 -12.59
N ALA A 68 -1.69 -0.31 -12.23
CA ALA A 68 -2.09 -1.32 -11.24
C ALA A 68 -1.47 -1.04 -9.88
N TYR A 69 -2.32 -1.08 -8.85
CA TYR A 69 -1.93 -1.04 -7.45
C TYR A 69 -2.32 -2.35 -6.78
N HIS A 70 -1.37 -2.99 -6.11
CA HIS A 70 -1.55 -4.25 -5.40
C HIS A 70 -1.38 -3.99 -3.91
N LEU A 71 -2.45 -4.24 -3.14
CA LEU A 71 -2.39 -4.23 -1.68
C LEU A 71 -2.05 -5.64 -1.19
N VAL A 72 -0.86 -5.78 -0.63
CA VAL A 72 -0.36 -7.03 -0.07
C VAL A 72 -0.66 -7.04 1.41
N LEU A 73 -1.41 -8.06 1.85
CA LEU A 73 -1.81 -8.24 3.23
C LEU A 73 -1.08 -9.45 3.79
N ARG A 74 -0.34 -9.25 4.88
CA ARG A 74 0.37 -10.33 5.57
C ARG A 74 -0.21 -10.56 6.95
N CYS A 75 -0.87 -11.70 7.06
CA CYS A 75 -1.38 -12.26 8.31
C CYS A 75 -0.38 -13.31 8.82
N ALA A 76 0.86 -12.91 9.11
CA ALA A 76 1.81 -13.81 9.76
C ALA A 76 1.41 -13.99 11.24
N GLY A 77 1.57 -15.18 11.80
CA GLY A 77 1.30 -15.45 13.22
C GLY A 77 2.24 -14.67 14.16
N GLY A 78 1.90 -14.63 15.45
CA GLY A 78 2.74 -13.99 16.48
C GLY A 78 2.41 -12.53 16.82
N TRP A 79 1.38 -11.95 16.22
CA TRP A 79 0.83 -10.65 16.65
C TRP A 79 -0.25 -10.78 17.73
N ALA A 80 -0.80 -11.98 17.90
CA ALA A 80 -1.88 -12.30 18.83
C ALA A 80 -1.40 -13.38 19.79
N GLU A 81 -1.71 -13.26 21.07
CA GLU A 81 -1.43 -14.33 22.04
C GLU A 81 -2.17 -15.61 21.65
N ALA A 82 -1.74 -16.78 22.13
CA ALA A 82 -2.33 -18.07 21.76
C ALA A 82 -3.87 -18.12 21.97
N GLN A 83 -4.39 -17.30 22.88
CA GLN A 83 -5.81 -17.16 23.17
C GLN A 83 -6.58 -16.31 22.13
N GLU A 84 -5.93 -15.40 21.41
CA GLU A 84 -6.50 -14.60 20.33
C GLU A 84 -6.46 -15.32 18.96
N VAL A 85 -5.56 -16.29 18.78
CA VAL A 85 -5.44 -17.10 17.55
C VAL A 85 -6.72 -17.92 17.26
N ALA A 86 -7.56 -18.16 18.27
CA ALA A 86 -8.85 -18.83 18.12
C ALA A 86 -9.95 -17.92 17.52
N GLN A 87 -9.71 -16.62 17.35
CA GLN A 87 -10.71 -15.69 16.83
C GLN A 87 -10.80 -15.72 15.31
N ARG A 88 -12.03 -15.85 14.80
CA ARG A 88 -12.36 -15.58 13.39
C ARG A 88 -12.22 -14.08 13.16
N PHE A 89 -11.08 -13.64 12.67
CA PHE A 89 -10.89 -12.23 12.31
C PHE A 89 -11.50 -11.93 10.93
N ALA A 90 -12.09 -10.75 10.78
CA ALA A 90 -12.50 -10.20 9.51
C ALA A 90 -11.59 -9.02 9.18
N LEU A 91 -11.05 -8.97 7.97
CA LEU A 91 -10.28 -7.84 7.50
C LEU A 91 -11.22 -6.90 6.73
N ILE A 92 -11.27 -5.64 7.16
CA ILE A 92 -11.93 -4.56 6.41
C ILE A 92 -10.83 -3.69 5.83
N VAL A 93 -10.84 -3.49 4.52
CA VAL A 93 -9.90 -2.61 3.82
C VAL A 93 -10.70 -1.51 3.15
N GLU A 94 -10.45 -0.27 3.55
CA GLU A 94 -10.95 0.92 2.87
C GLU A 94 -9.82 1.53 2.04
N LEU A 95 -10.03 1.65 0.73
CA LEU A 95 -9.13 2.38 -0.16
C LEU A 95 -9.82 3.68 -0.58
N LYS A 96 -9.23 4.80 -0.18
CA LYS A 96 -9.68 6.13 -0.60
C LYS A 96 -8.68 6.75 -1.55
N HIS A 97 -9.13 7.09 -2.75
CA HIS A 97 -8.38 7.87 -3.71
C HIS A 97 -9.01 9.25 -3.85
N GLN A 98 -8.24 10.31 -3.62
CA GLN A 98 -8.68 11.69 -3.84
C GLN A 98 -7.87 12.28 -5.00
N PRO A 99 -8.51 12.55 -6.16
CA PRO A 99 -7.82 13.23 -7.25
C PRO A 99 -7.49 14.68 -6.85
N GLY A 100 -6.33 15.18 -7.29
CA GLY A 100 -5.98 16.58 -7.09
C GLY A 100 -6.97 17.51 -7.79
N VAL A 101 -7.62 18.39 -7.03
CA VAL A 101 -8.53 19.40 -7.59
C VAL A 101 -7.68 20.51 -8.21
N ARG A 102 -7.63 20.60 -9.55
CA ARG A 102 -7.05 21.77 -10.25
C ARG A 102 -8.00 22.96 -10.14
N LEU A 103 -7.84 23.79 -9.10
CA LEU A 103 -8.50 25.09 -8.99
C LEU A 103 -7.82 26.10 -9.94
N HIS A 104 -8.07 26.01 -11.25
CA HIS A 104 -7.77 27.14 -12.16
C HIS A 104 -8.86 28.20 -12.00
N ALA A 105 -8.66 29.15 -11.08
CA ALA A 105 -9.45 30.38 -11.09
C ALA A 105 -8.99 31.27 -12.25
N ARG A 106 -9.80 31.42 -13.31
CA ARG A 106 -9.62 32.51 -14.28
C ARG A 106 -10.07 33.81 -13.60
N LEU A 107 -9.12 34.59 -13.10
CA LEU A 107 -9.35 36.01 -12.80
C LEU A 107 -9.68 36.72 -14.11
N ARG A 108 -10.96 37.01 -14.36
CA ARG A 108 -11.38 37.96 -15.40
C ARG A 108 -11.45 39.34 -14.75
N GLU A 109 -10.44 40.17 -15.04
CA GLU A 109 -10.50 41.58 -14.72
C GLU A 109 -11.61 42.24 -15.55
N ARG A 110 -12.59 42.83 -14.88
CA ARG A 110 -13.60 43.70 -15.52
C ARG A 110 -13.00 45.09 -15.64
N VAL A 111 -12.32 45.38 -16.74
CA VAL A 111 -12.02 46.77 -17.11
C VAL A 111 -13.34 47.44 -17.49
N ARG A 112 -13.75 48.45 -16.71
CA ARG A 112 -14.79 49.41 -17.12
C ARG A 112 -14.05 50.62 -17.71
N LEU A 113 -14.32 50.92 -18.98
CA LEU A 113 -13.97 52.20 -19.62
C LEU A 113 -14.90 53.29 -19.09
#